data_AF-A0A7X8KZV3-F1
#
_entry.id   AF-A0A7X8KZV3-F1
#
_cell.length_a   1.000
_cell.length_b   1.000
_cell.length_c   1.000
_cell.angle_alpha   90.00
_cell.angle_beta   90.00
_cell.angle_gamma   90.00
#
_symmetry.space_group_name_H-M   'P 1'
#
loop_
_entity.id
_entity.type
_entity.pdbx_description
1 polymer ?
#
loop_
_entity_poly.entity_id
_entity_poly.type
_entity_poly.pdbx_seq_one_letter_code
_entity_poly.pdbx_strand_id
1 'polypeptide(L)'
;MKSTKDKLPKPLTIVILFASIGIWFLLNFLITTLVKPLYPNYLSAKALNFISMTIVPYFIVVPVIYLFLRRLPTGDLNWTEDLASTDLLKLSVIQCGISFPINALLFSLEMRIKGGTQFESDHVMSAAMVFILLIFNPIAEGIFWRKILLNRLRPFGNNSAIFWGGLLFGLPHLFGQGVSGLVYTTLIGTFWTYITVQSNKFIYAMILHSLANLYAAVLPPVILANESSSPIFVVIWFGIMPIAGIIFLIRYIRKPETRPFYRSK
;
A
#
# COMPACT_ATOMS: atom_id res chain seq x y z
N MET A 1 -5.77 21.41 -32.19
CA MET A 1 -5.52 20.07 -32.77
C MET A 1 -5.22 19.08 -31.65
N LYS A 2 -6.15 18.14 -31.35
CA LYS A 2 -5.89 17.03 -30.42
C LYS A 2 -4.94 16.07 -31.12
N SER A 3 -3.70 15.98 -30.62
CA SER A 3 -2.73 14.97 -31.05
C SER A 3 -3.32 13.57 -30.82
N THR A 4 -3.80 12.96 -31.89
CA THR A 4 -4.09 11.53 -32.06
C THR A 4 -2.78 10.73 -31.99
N LYS A 5 -2.06 10.81 -30.86
CA LYS A 5 -1.04 9.81 -30.56
C LYS A 5 -1.79 8.53 -30.25
N ASP A 6 -1.61 7.54 -31.10
CA ASP A 6 -2.20 6.21 -31.03
C ASP A 6 -2.35 5.75 -29.59
N LYS A 7 -3.58 5.79 -29.09
CA LYS A 7 -3.88 5.27 -27.76
C LYS A 7 -3.63 3.77 -27.86
N LEU A 8 -2.55 3.30 -27.24
CA LEU A 8 -2.32 1.87 -27.07
C LEU A 8 -3.64 1.20 -26.65
N PRO A 9 -4.02 0.05 -27.27
CA PRO A 9 -5.23 -0.66 -26.88
C PRO A 9 -5.26 -0.88 -25.37
N LYS A 10 -6.45 -0.72 -24.77
CA LYS A 10 -6.67 -0.91 -23.33
C LYS A 10 -6.04 -2.21 -22.81
N PRO A 11 -6.23 -3.39 -23.43
CA PRO A 11 -5.60 -4.63 -22.96
C PRO A 11 -4.07 -4.56 -22.95
N LEU A 12 -3.46 -3.97 -23.98
CA LEU A 12 -2.01 -3.88 -24.10
C LEU A 12 -1.40 -3.01 -22.99
N THR A 13 -2.07 -1.92 -22.61
CA THR A 13 -1.63 -1.08 -21.49
C THR A 13 -1.67 -1.85 -20.16
N ILE A 14 -2.72 -2.65 -19.91
CA ILE A 14 -2.78 -3.52 -18.71
C ILE A 14 -1.65 -4.55 -18.74
N VAL A 15 -1.42 -5.21 -19.88
CA VAL A 15 -0.31 -6.16 -20.05
C VAL A 15 1.04 -5.51 -19.74
N ILE A 16 1.28 -4.28 -20.20
CA ILE A 16 2.53 -3.54 -19.90
C ILE A 16 2.65 -3.24 -18.39
N LEU A 17 1.54 -2.93 -17.71
CA LEU A 17 1.56 -2.72 -16.26
C LEU A 17 1.91 -4.00 -15.51
N PHE A 18 1.32 -5.14 -15.88
CA PHE A 18 1.68 -6.43 -15.31
C PHE A 18 3.13 -6.82 -15.63
N ALA A 19 3.59 -6.61 -16.86
CA ALA A 19 4.98 -6.85 -17.25
C ALA A 19 5.93 -5.97 -16.44
N SER A 20 5.54 -4.73 -16.11
CA SER A 20 6.32 -3.84 -15.25
C SER A 20 6.47 -4.41 -13.83
N ILE A 21 5.40 -5.02 -13.29
CA ILE A 21 5.48 -5.75 -12.01
C ILE A 21 6.34 -7.02 -12.14
N GLY A 22 6.28 -7.72 -13.26
CA GLY A 22 7.21 -8.83 -13.55
C GLY A 22 8.68 -8.39 -13.56
N ILE A 23 8.97 -7.25 -14.20
CA ILE A 23 10.30 -6.62 -14.20
C ILE A 23 10.73 -6.26 -12.78
N TRP A 24 9.80 -5.79 -11.94
CA TRP A 24 10.08 -5.52 -10.53
C TRP A 24 10.67 -6.73 -9.83
N PHE A 25 10.01 -7.88 -9.97
CA PHE A 25 10.47 -9.11 -9.34
C PHE A 25 11.76 -9.63 -9.97
N LEU A 26 11.86 -9.62 -11.29
CA LEU A 26 13.05 -10.08 -11.99
C LEU A 26 14.30 -9.29 -11.58
N LEU A 27 14.22 -7.96 -11.57
CA LEU A 27 15.36 -7.11 -11.19
C LEU A 27 15.74 -7.28 -9.73
N ASN A 28 14.76 -7.35 -8.82
CA ASN A 28 15.05 -7.64 -7.41
C ASN A 28 15.72 -9.00 -7.25
N PHE A 29 15.20 -10.06 -7.88
CA PHE A 29 15.79 -11.39 -7.83
C PHE A 29 17.24 -11.40 -8.38
N LEU A 30 17.45 -10.82 -9.57
CA LEU A 30 18.77 -10.80 -10.21
C LEU A 30 19.78 -10.03 -9.37
N ILE A 31 19.46 -8.80 -8.96
CA ILE A 31 20.39 -7.95 -8.22
C ILE A 31 20.74 -8.59 -6.88
N THR A 32 19.77 -9.14 -6.17
CA THR A 32 20.02 -9.75 -4.85
C THR A 32 20.83 -11.04 -4.97
N THR A 33 20.55 -11.86 -5.99
CA THR A 33 21.32 -13.08 -6.29
C THR A 33 22.74 -12.78 -6.74
N LEU A 34 22.96 -11.68 -7.48
CA LEU A 34 24.28 -11.27 -7.97
C LEU A 34 25.11 -10.53 -6.92
N VAL A 35 24.48 -9.75 -6.03
CA VAL A 35 25.18 -9.00 -4.98
C VAL A 35 25.65 -9.91 -3.85
N LYS A 36 24.86 -10.93 -3.50
CA LYS A 36 25.16 -11.83 -2.37
C LYS A 36 26.53 -12.54 -2.48
N PRO A 37 26.97 -13.06 -3.64
CA PRO A 37 28.29 -13.69 -3.81
C PRO A 37 29.46 -12.69 -3.88
N LEU A 38 29.21 -11.41 -4.19
CA LEU A 38 30.28 -10.41 -4.37
C LEU A 38 30.81 -9.87 -3.04
N TYR A 39 30.02 -9.93 -1.97
CA TYR A 39 30.37 -9.38 -0.66
C TYR A 39 29.99 -10.30 0.53
N PRO A 40 30.33 -11.61 0.49
CA PRO A 40 29.85 -12.58 1.47
C PRO A 40 30.31 -12.28 2.91
N ASN A 41 31.44 -11.59 3.06
CA ASN A 41 32.04 -11.27 4.37
C ASN A 41 31.85 -9.82 4.81
N TYR A 42 31.23 -8.96 3.99
CA TYR A 42 31.11 -7.52 4.26
C TYR A 42 29.67 -7.05 4.49
N LEU A 43 28.67 -7.80 4.00
CA LEU A 43 27.25 -7.45 4.19
C LEU A 43 26.56 -8.44 5.12
N SER A 44 26.02 -7.92 6.23
CA SER A 44 25.16 -8.72 7.10
C SER A 44 23.86 -9.11 6.40
N ALA A 45 23.21 -10.19 6.85
CA ALA A 45 21.90 -10.60 6.33
C ALA A 45 20.85 -9.47 6.43
N LYS A 46 20.92 -8.65 7.50
CA LYS A 46 20.06 -7.46 7.67
C LYS A 46 20.34 -6.39 6.61
N ALA A 47 21.62 -6.13 6.30
CA ALA A 47 21.99 -5.19 5.26
C ALA A 47 21.55 -5.67 3.87
N LEU A 48 21.73 -6.95 3.56
CA LEU A 48 21.23 -7.55 2.32
C LEU A 48 19.71 -7.44 2.20
N ASN A 49 18.96 -7.73 3.27
CA ASN A 49 17.50 -7.56 3.29
C ASN A 49 17.10 -6.11 3.08
N PHE A 50 17.78 -5.15 3.73
CA PHE A 50 17.52 -3.73 3.53
C PHE A 50 17.77 -3.27 2.08
N ILE A 51 18.89 -3.70 1.48
CA ILE A 51 19.19 -3.42 0.07
C ILE A 51 18.10 -4.00 -0.83
N SER A 52 17.72 -5.26 -0.60
CA SER A 52 16.74 -5.99 -1.39
C SER A 52 15.32 -5.41 -1.30
N MET A 53 14.90 -4.97 -0.11
CA MET A 53 13.53 -4.55 0.16
C MET A 53 13.32 -3.04 0.08
N THR A 54 14.39 -2.25 0.10
CA THR A 54 14.31 -0.78 0.07
C THR A 54 15.14 -0.19 -1.06
N ILE A 55 16.45 -0.43 -1.09
CA ILE A 55 17.31 0.27 -2.05
C ILE A 55 16.99 -0.13 -3.50
N VAL A 56 16.96 -1.43 -3.80
CA VAL A 56 16.75 -1.92 -5.17
C VAL A 56 15.34 -1.55 -5.70
N PRO A 57 14.24 -1.77 -4.95
CA PRO A 57 12.91 -1.41 -5.42
C PRO A 57 12.76 0.08 -5.75
N TYR A 58 13.19 0.96 -4.86
CA TYR A 58 12.89 2.39 -5.00
C TYR A 58 13.88 3.15 -5.89
N PHE A 59 15.16 2.77 -5.89
CA PHE A 59 16.20 3.51 -6.61
C PHE A 59 16.62 2.90 -7.94
N ILE A 60 16.28 1.63 -8.19
CA ILE A 60 16.62 0.95 -9.46
C ILE A 60 15.34 0.57 -10.20
N VAL A 61 14.48 -0.21 -9.56
CA VAL A 61 13.32 -0.80 -10.21
C VAL A 61 12.28 0.24 -10.61
N VAL A 62 11.89 1.13 -9.68
CA VAL A 62 10.91 2.20 -9.96
C VAL A 62 11.36 3.11 -11.12
N PRO A 63 12.61 3.61 -11.17
CA PRO A 63 13.09 4.36 -12.33
C PRO A 63 13.04 3.58 -13.65
N VAL A 64 13.47 2.31 -13.65
CA VAL A 64 13.42 1.46 -14.85
C VAL A 64 11.97 1.30 -15.33
N ILE A 65 11.05 0.94 -14.44
CA ILE A 65 9.62 0.82 -14.76
C ILE A 65 9.07 2.15 -15.30
N TYR A 66 9.41 3.28 -14.67
CA TYR A 66 8.96 4.60 -15.12
C TYR A 66 9.35 4.89 -16.58
N LEU A 67 10.52 4.45 -17.05
CA LEU A 67 10.94 4.61 -18.44
C LEU A 67 10.03 3.87 -19.44
N PHE A 68 9.41 2.76 -19.04
CA PHE A 68 8.39 2.07 -19.82
C PHE A 68 7.03 2.78 -19.71
N LEU A 69 6.63 3.14 -18.49
CA LEU A 69 5.31 3.74 -18.23
C LEU A 69 5.16 5.14 -18.82
N ARG A 70 6.24 5.93 -18.95
CA ARG A 70 6.17 7.30 -19.49
C ARG A 70 5.64 7.38 -20.93
N ARG A 71 5.67 6.26 -21.67
CA ARG A 71 5.15 6.15 -23.04
C ARG A 71 3.64 5.88 -23.10
N LEU A 72 3.04 5.45 -21.99
CA LEU A 72 1.61 5.13 -21.91
C LEU A 72 0.76 6.40 -21.77
N PRO A 73 -0.48 6.39 -22.29
CA PRO A 73 -1.39 7.53 -22.16
C PRO A 73 -1.70 7.82 -20.69
N THR A 74 -1.84 9.10 -20.37
CA THR A 74 -2.20 9.58 -19.03
C THR A 74 -3.62 10.14 -19.01
N GLY A 75 -4.33 9.94 -17.91
CA GLY A 75 -5.52 10.73 -17.60
C GLY A 75 -5.16 12.01 -16.83
N ASP A 76 -6.05 13.01 -16.89
CA ASP A 76 -5.89 14.27 -16.16
C ASP A 76 -6.19 14.09 -14.66
N LEU A 77 -5.36 14.72 -13.82
CA LEU A 77 -5.61 14.94 -12.40
C LEU A 77 -6.09 16.39 -12.23
N ASN A 78 -7.39 16.62 -12.34
CA ASN A 78 -7.96 17.92 -12.03
C ASN A 78 -8.24 17.95 -10.53
N TRP A 79 -7.46 18.73 -9.79
CA TRP A 79 -7.61 18.90 -8.35
C TRP A 79 -8.94 19.61 -8.08
N THR A 80 -9.92 18.89 -7.53
CA THR A 80 -11.28 19.42 -7.41
C THR A 80 -11.59 19.93 -6.02
N GLU A 81 -11.28 19.21 -4.92
CA GLU A 81 -11.61 19.66 -3.55
C GLU A 81 -10.68 19.07 -2.48
N ASP A 82 -10.51 19.77 -1.36
CA ASP A 82 -9.73 19.32 -0.20
C ASP A 82 -10.55 18.47 0.78
N LEU A 83 -9.95 17.40 1.31
CA LEU A 83 -10.48 16.65 2.45
C LEU A 83 -10.24 17.39 3.76
N ALA A 84 -11.29 17.52 4.57
CA ALA A 84 -11.15 17.95 5.94
C ALA A 84 -10.34 16.93 6.75
N SER A 85 -9.59 17.40 7.75
CA SER A 85 -8.82 16.55 8.67
C SER A 85 -9.68 15.54 9.43
N THR A 86 -10.92 15.92 9.77
CA THR A 86 -11.90 15.05 10.42
C THR A 86 -12.34 13.89 9.52
N ASP A 87 -12.41 14.11 8.21
CA ASP A 87 -12.74 13.05 7.25
C ASP A 87 -11.54 12.13 7.03
N LEU A 88 -10.31 12.67 6.98
CA LEU A 88 -9.10 11.85 6.99
C LEU A 88 -9.03 10.94 8.22
N LEU A 89 -9.38 11.46 9.40
CA LEU A 89 -9.43 10.66 10.62
C LEU A 89 -10.47 9.53 10.53
N LYS A 90 -11.69 9.83 10.07
CA LYS A 90 -12.73 8.79 9.87
C LYS A 90 -12.28 7.74 8.87
N LEU A 91 -11.68 8.15 7.74
CA LEU A 91 -11.13 7.24 6.73
C LEU A 91 -9.99 6.37 7.29
N SER A 92 -9.16 6.94 8.18
CA SER A 92 -8.12 6.20 8.89
C SER A 92 -8.71 5.15 9.83
N VAL A 93 -9.77 5.47 10.55
CA VAL A 93 -10.48 4.50 11.40
C VAL A 93 -11.13 3.40 10.55
N ILE A 94 -11.75 3.75 9.42
CA ILE A 94 -12.33 2.77 8.48
C ILE A 94 -11.27 1.79 7.98
N GLN A 95 -10.15 2.28 7.43
CA GLN A 95 -9.13 1.38 6.90
C GLN A 95 -8.52 0.51 8.01
N CYS A 96 -8.20 1.08 9.17
CA CYS A 96 -7.50 0.37 10.23
C CYS A 96 -8.41 -0.67 10.88
N GLY A 97 -9.65 -0.28 11.19
CA GLY A 97 -10.64 -1.14 11.82
C GLY A 97 -11.07 -2.32 10.93
N ILE A 98 -11.07 -2.16 9.61
CA ILE A 98 -11.46 -3.24 8.69
C ILE A 98 -10.26 -4.10 8.29
N SER A 99 -9.18 -3.47 7.85
CA SER A 99 -8.08 -4.20 7.21
C SER A 99 -7.22 -4.96 8.21
N PHE A 100 -7.02 -4.47 9.43
CA PHE A 100 -6.15 -5.11 10.41
C PHE A 100 -6.71 -6.45 10.93
N PRO A 101 -7.98 -6.56 11.36
CA PRO A 101 -8.53 -7.86 11.77
C PRO A 101 -8.55 -8.88 10.63
N ILE A 102 -8.82 -8.44 9.40
CA ILE A 102 -8.74 -9.30 8.21
C ILE A 102 -7.32 -9.83 8.04
N ASN A 103 -6.31 -8.95 8.13
CA ASN A 103 -4.91 -9.36 8.02
C ASN A 103 -4.53 -10.36 9.12
N ALA A 104 -4.87 -10.07 10.38
CA ALA A 104 -4.59 -10.95 11.50
C ALA A 104 -5.25 -12.34 11.34
N LEU A 105 -6.50 -12.37 10.89
CA LEU A 105 -7.21 -13.62 10.61
C LEU A 105 -6.53 -14.40 9.49
N LEU A 106 -6.25 -13.76 8.34
CA LEU A 106 -5.62 -14.42 7.19
C LEU A 106 -4.22 -14.92 7.52
N PHE A 107 -3.43 -14.13 8.23
CA PHE A 107 -2.12 -14.52 8.70
C PHE A 107 -2.19 -15.73 9.65
N SER A 108 -3.16 -15.74 10.58
CA SER A 108 -3.35 -16.88 11.49
C SER A 108 -3.73 -18.18 10.76
N LEU A 109 -4.54 -18.08 9.70
CA LEU A 109 -4.90 -19.22 8.86
C LEU A 109 -3.70 -19.70 8.05
N GLU A 110 -2.94 -18.78 7.47
CA GLU A 110 -1.73 -19.09 6.72
C GLU A 110 -0.69 -19.81 7.61
N MET A 111 -0.50 -19.36 8.84
CA MET A 111 0.39 -20.03 9.81
C MET A 111 -0.07 -21.45 10.15
N ARG A 112 -1.38 -21.65 10.36
CA ARG A 112 -1.96 -22.99 10.60
C ARG A 112 -1.74 -23.93 9.42
N ILE A 113 -1.92 -23.45 8.20
CA ILE A 113 -1.71 -24.24 6.97
C ILE A 113 -0.23 -24.62 6.81
N LYS A 114 0.69 -23.70 7.12
CA LYS A 114 2.13 -23.91 7.00
C LYS A 114 2.76 -24.67 8.17
N GLY A 115 1.99 -25.00 9.22
CA GLY A 115 2.50 -25.65 10.43
C GLY A 115 3.40 -24.75 11.29
N GLY A 116 3.36 -23.43 11.10
CA GLY A 116 4.17 -22.48 11.87
C GLY A 116 3.51 -22.13 13.21
N THR A 117 4.29 -22.07 14.29
CA THR A 117 3.79 -21.86 15.66
C THR A 117 4.30 -20.59 16.35
N GLN A 118 5.18 -19.81 15.73
CA GLN A 118 5.84 -18.70 16.42
C GLN A 118 5.55 -17.33 15.81
N PHE A 119 5.22 -16.38 16.69
CA PHE A 119 5.45 -14.97 16.49
C PHE A 119 6.87 -14.68 16.99
N GLU A 120 7.80 -14.30 16.11
CA GLU A 120 9.06 -13.71 16.58
C GLU A 120 8.77 -12.30 17.10
N SER A 121 8.88 -12.09 18.41
CA SER A 121 8.53 -10.84 19.10
C SER A 121 9.70 -9.88 19.33
N ASP A 122 10.90 -10.19 18.83
CA ASP A 122 12.14 -9.59 19.33
C ASP A 122 12.69 -8.42 18.50
N HIS A 123 11.81 -7.54 18.01
CA HIS A 123 12.26 -6.38 17.24
C HIS A 123 11.78 -5.07 17.85
N VAL A 124 12.60 -4.52 18.76
CA VAL A 124 12.60 -3.08 19.01
C VAL A 124 12.91 -2.39 17.68
N MET A 125 11.95 -1.62 17.18
CA MET A 125 12.07 -1.01 15.87
C MET A 125 13.04 0.18 15.93
N SER A 126 14.05 0.18 15.07
CA SER A 126 15.01 1.29 15.00
C SER A 126 14.33 2.57 14.52
N ALA A 127 14.85 3.73 14.92
CA ALA A 127 14.36 5.02 14.43
C ALA A 127 14.40 5.11 12.89
N ALA A 128 15.40 4.50 12.26
CA ALA A 128 15.49 4.40 10.80
C ALA A 128 14.31 3.62 10.20
N MET A 129 13.92 2.50 10.80
CA MET A 129 12.78 1.71 10.34
C MET A 129 11.45 2.44 10.54
N VAL A 130 11.29 3.17 11.66
CA VAL A 130 10.13 4.04 11.88
C VAL A 130 10.04 5.12 10.80
N PHE A 131 11.16 5.79 10.50
CA PHE A 131 11.22 6.79 9.43
C PHE A 131 10.87 6.18 8.06
N ILE A 132 11.39 4.99 7.77
CA ILE A 132 11.12 4.30 6.51
C ILE A 132 9.62 4.00 6.38
N LEU A 133 9.00 3.42 7.42
CA LEU A 133 7.60 3.04 7.42
C LEU A 133 6.64 4.23 7.38
N LEU A 134 6.96 5.31 8.10
CA LEU A 134 6.04 6.44 8.28
C LEU A 134 6.23 7.56 7.26
N ILE A 135 7.41 7.70 6.66
CA ILE A 135 7.74 8.83 5.80
C ILE A 135 8.20 8.36 4.44
N PHE A 136 9.31 7.61 4.37
CA PHE A 136 9.92 7.26 3.09
C PHE A 136 9.01 6.39 2.22
N ASN A 137 8.51 5.27 2.74
CA ASN A 137 7.63 4.36 2.00
C ASN A 137 6.34 5.08 1.55
N PRO A 138 5.57 5.77 2.43
CA PRO A 138 4.38 6.48 2.00
C PRO A 138 4.63 7.50 0.89
N ILE A 139 5.75 8.23 0.93
CA ILE A 139 6.13 9.18 -0.12
C ILE A 139 6.51 8.45 -1.41
N ALA A 140 7.47 7.52 -1.35
CA ALA A 140 7.99 6.83 -2.53
C ALA A 140 6.89 6.01 -3.23
N GLU A 141 6.15 5.22 -2.46
CA GLU A 141 5.02 4.42 -2.94
C GLU A 141 3.87 5.30 -3.40
N GLY A 142 3.54 6.38 -2.68
CA GLY A 142 2.49 7.29 -3.10
C GLY A 142 2.80 7.95 -4.45
N ILE A 143 4.05 8.37 -4.68
CA ILE A 143 4.47 8.91 -5.98
C ILE A 143 4.34 7.84 -7.07
N PHE A 144 4.89 6.65 -6.84
CA PHE A 144 4.89 5.61 -7.85
C PHE A 144 3.48 5.09 -8.15
N TRP A 145 2.74 4.63 -7.14
CA TRP A 145 1.46 3.96 -7.34
C TRP A 145 0.32 4.93 -7.61
N ARG A 146 0.27 6.08 -6.91
CA ARG A 146 -0.89 6.98 -6.96
C ARG A 146 -0.72 8.14 -7.93
N LYS A 147 0.51 8.54 -8.26
CA LYS A 147 0.78 9.58 -9.27
C LYS A 147 1.22 8.99 -10.61
N ILE A 148 2.19 8.09 -10.65
CA ILE A 148 2.74 7.59 -11.92
C ILE A 148 1.84 6.51 -12.51
N LEU A 149 1.62 5.42 -11.78
CA LEU A 149 0.92 4.23 -12.27
C LEU A 149 -0.59 4.47 -12.40
N LEU A 150 -1.24 5.02 -11.37
CA LEU A 150 -2.68 5.30 -11.42
C LEU A 150 -3.07 6.21 -12.59
N ASN A 151 -2.25 7.20 -12.94
CA ASN A 151 -2.51 8.07 -14.09
C ASN A 151 -2.58 7.30 -15.42
N ARG A 152 -1.93 6.13 -15.53
CA ARG A 152 -2.03 5.24 -16.70
C ARG A 152 -3.31 4.41 -16.71
N LEU A 153 -3.93 4.21 -15.55
CA LEU A 153 -5.19 3.49 -15.41
C LEU A 153 -6.41 4.41 -15.56
N ARG A 154 -6.26 5.72 -15.33
CA ARG A 154 -7.36 6.70 -15.47
C ARG A 154 -8.08 6.69 -16.83
N PRO A 155 -7.41 6.51 -17.98
CA PRO A 155 -8.08 6.39 -19.29
C PRO A 155 -9.07 5.22 -19.41
N PHE A 156 -9.07 4.28 -18.47
CA PHE A 156 -9.97 3.13 -18.43
C PHE A 156 -11.26 3.39 -17.64
N GLY A 157 -11.37 4.57 -17.01
CA GLY A 157 -12.47 4.94 -16.13
C GLY A 157 -12.19 4.65 -14.66
N ASN A 158 -12.92 5.34 -13.78
CA ASN A 158 -12.66 5.34 -12.33
C ASN A 158 -12.72 3.93 -11.72
N ASN A 159 -13.73 3.14 -12.04
CA ASN A 159 -13.90 1.79 -11.46
C ASN A 159 -12.74 0.86 -11.85
N SER A 160 -12.34 0.88 -13.13
CA SER A 160 -11.21 0.09 -13.60
C SER A 160 -9.89 0.55 -12.96
N ALA A 161 -9.71 1.86 -12.82
CA ALA A 161 -8.53 2.42 -12.16
C ALA A 161 -8.43 2.03 -10.68
N ILE A 162 -9.55 2.01 -9.96
CA ILE A 162 -9.62 1.58 -8.56
C ILE A 162 -9.26 0.10 -8.44
N PHE A 163 -9.88 -0.75 -9.25
CA PHE A 163 -9.64 -2.20 -9.22
C PHE A 163 -8.18 -2.53 -9.53
N TRP A 164 -7.67 -2.09 -10.69
CA TRP A 164 -6.30 -2.39 -11.09
C TRP A 164 -5.26 -1.69 -10.22
N GLY A 165 -5.53 -0.47 -9.76
CA GLY A 165 -4.61 0.27 -8.90
C GLY A 165 -4.42 -0.37 -7.54
N GLY A 166 -5.48 -0.97 -6.98
CA GLY A 166 -5.40 -1.78 -5.77
C GLY A 166 -4.69 -3.12 -5.98
N LEU A 167 -5.07 -3.86 -7.03
CA LEU A 167 -4.48 -5.17 -7.33
C LEU A 167 -2.98 -5.06 -7.61
N LEU A 168 -2.56 -4.14 -8.49
CA LEU A 168 -1.15 -3.96 -8.85
C LEU A 168 -0.31 -3.51 -7.65
N PHE A 169 -0.90 -2.77 -6.71
CA PHE A 169 -0.26 -2.38 -5.46
C PHE A 169 -0.02 -3.58 -4.52
N GLY A 170 -0.93 -4.54 -4.48
CA GLY A 170 -0.80 -5.72 -3.63
C GLY A 170 0.22 -6.73 -4.14
N LEU A 171 0.38 -6.88 -5.46
CA LEU A 171 1.25 -7.91 -6.07
C LEU A 171 2.68 -7.96 -5.49
N PRO A 172 3.42 -6.85 -5.34
CA PRO A 172 4.75 -6.84 -4.72
C PRO A 172 4.83 -7.51 -3.35
N HIS A 173 3.74 -7.50 -2.58
CA HIS A 173 3.69 -7.99 -1.21
C HIS A 173 3.51 -9.51 -1.12
N LEU A 174 3.14 -10.18 -2.22
CA LEU A 174 3.07 -11.64 -2.26
C LEU A 174 4.43 -12.27 -1.88
N PHE A 175 5.52 -11.66 -2.33
CA PHE A 175 6.87 -12.11 -2.05
C PHE A 175 7.34 -11.48 -0.72
N GLY A 176 7.60 -12.31 0.28
CA GLY A 176 8.02 -11.88 1.61
C GLY A 176 6.88 -11.87 2.65
N GLN A 177 5.67 -11.43 2.28
CA GLN A 177 4.53 -11.41 3.21
C GLN A 177 3.49 -12.52 2.95
N GLY A 178 3.60 -13.24 1.83
CA GLY A 178 2.73 -14.35 1.51
C GLY A 178 1.33 -13.93 1.03
N VAL A 179 0.40 -14.88 1.05
CA VAL A 179 -0.94 -14.68 0.48
C VAL A 179 -1.77 -13.75 1.36
N SER A 180 -1.64 -13.86 2.69
CA SER A 180 -2.28 -12.92 3.63
C SER A 180 -1.87 -11.48 3.35
N GLY A 181 -0.56 -11.24 3.18
CA GLY A 181 -0.01 -9.94 2.81
C GLY A 181 -0.53 -9.41 1.48
N LEU A 182 -0.59 -10.25 0.43
CA LEU A 182 -1.18 -9.88 -0.87
C LEU A 182 -2.64 -9.42 -0.74
N VAL A 183 -3.47 -10.18 -0.04
CA VAL A 183 -4.90 -9.86 0.12
C VAL A 183 -5.07 -8.57 0.93
N TYR A 184 -4.37 -8.45 2.06
CA TYR A 184 -4.41 -7.26 2.91
C TYR A 184 -4.01 -5.99 2.15
N THR A 185 -2.86 -6.03 1.47
CA THR A 185 -2.31 -4.89 0.74
C THR A 185 -3.15 -4.54 -0.48
N THR A 186 -3.76 -5.53 -1.15
CA THR A 186 -4.73 -5.27 -2.23
C THR A 186 -5.96 -4.54 -1.72
N LEU A 187 -6.52 -4.95 -0.58
CA LEU A 187 -7.71 -4.31 0.02
C LEU A 187 -7.42 -2.85 0.38
N ILE A 188 -6.34 -2.59 1.13
CA ILE A 188 -6.00 -1.23 1.55
C ILE A 188 -5.52 -0.37 0.37
N GLY A 189 -4.81 -0.97 -0.58
CA GLY A 189 -4.39 -0.32 -1.82
C GLY A 189 -5.58 0.10 -2.70
N THR A 190 -6.62 -0.74 -2.76
CA THR A 190 -7.89 -0.42 -3.43
C THR A 190 -8.56 0.78 -2.75
N PHE A 191 -8.61 0.79 -1.42
CA PHE A 191 -9.15 1.90 -0.64
C PHE A 191 -8.40 3.22 -0.90
N TRP A 192 -7.07 3.21 -0.85
CA TRP A 192 -6.26 4.40 -1.15
C TRP A 192 -6.39 4.86 -2.60
N THR A 193 -6.54 3.92 -3.53
CA THR A 193 -6.78 4.25 -4.94
C THR A 193 -8.15 4.89 -5.10
N TYR A 194 -9.19 4.38 -4.43
CA TYR A 194 -10.51 5.00 -4.36
C TYR A 194 -10.40 6.45 -3.84
N ILE A 195 -9.76 6.68 -2.69
CA ILE A 195 -9.59 8.04 -2.16
C ILE A 195 -8.85 8.96 -3.13
N THR A 196 -7.80 8.47 -3.79
CA THR A 196 -7.06 9.25 -4.79
C THR A 196 -7.93 9.57 -6.00
N VAL A 197 -8.72 8.61 -6.48
CA VAL A 197 -9.61 8.76 -7.65
C VAL A 197 -10.72 9.76 -7.38
N GLN A 198 -11.26 9.79 -6.16
CA GLN A 198 -12.34 10.69 -5.76
C GLN A 198 -11.86 12.11 -5.42
N SER A 199 -10.70 12.25 -4.78
CA SER A 199 -10.13 13.56 -4.44
C SER A 199 -9.29 14.19 -5.56
N ASN A 200 -8.82 13.38 -6.51
CA ASN A 200 -7.70 13.69 -7.42
C ASN A 200 -6.42 14.14 -6.68
N LYS A 201 -6.30 13.85 -5.37
CA LYS A 201 -5.16 14.21 -4.52
C LYS A 201 -4.51 12.96 -3.95
N PHE A 202 -3.35 12.59 -4.49
CA PHE A 202 -2.62 11.41 -4.00
C PHE A 202 -2.02 11.60 -2.60
N ILE A 203 -1.88 12.84 -2.12
CA ILE A 203 -1.33 13.14 -0.78
C ILE A 203 -2.20 12.54 0.34
N TYR A 204 -3.52 12.44 0.15
CA TYR A 204 -4.38 11.80 1.14
C TYR A 204 -4.13 10.31 1.27
N ALA A 205 -3.84 9.63 0.16
CA ALA A 205 -3.40 8.25 0.21
C ALA A 205 -2.05 8.10 0.93
N MET A 206 -1.13 9.06 0.80
CA MET A 206 0.16 9.04 1.53
C MET A 206 -0.05 9.20 3.05
N ILE A 207 -0.91 10.14 3.46
CA ILE A 207 -1.25 10.34 4.88
C ILE A 207 -1.92 9.08 5.44
N LEU A 208 -2.92 8.56 4.73
CA LEU A 208 -3.61 7.33 5.11
C LEU A 208 -2.66 6.13 5.18
N HIS A 209 -1.70 6.01 4.26
CA HIS A 209 -0.68 4.98 4.30
C HIS A 209 0.21 5.11 5.55
N SER A 210 0.70 6.31 5.84
CA SER A 210 1.50 6.57 7.05
C SER A 210 0.74 6.18 8.33
N LEU A 211 -0.54 6.53 8.41
CA LEU A 211 -1.41 6.19 9.54
C LEU A 211 -1.70 4.68 9.64
N ALA A 212 -1.84 3.99 8.51
CA ALA A 212 -1.96 2.53 8.49
C ALA A 212 -0.69 1.87 9.03
N ASN A 213 0.49 2.32 8.58
CA ASN A 213 1.77 1.78 9.04
C ASN A 213 2.01 2.06 10.53
N LEU A 214 1.65 3.26 11.00
CA LEU A 214 1.69 3.59 12.42
C LEU A 214 0.84 2.60 13.22
N TYR A 215 -0.41 2.40 12.80
CA TYR A 215 -1.37 1.55 13.51
C TYR A 215 -1.05 0.05 13.45
N ALA A 216 -0.61 -0.45 12.30
CA ALA A 216 -0.46 -1.88 12.04
C ALA A 216 0.96 -2.41 12.28
N ALA A 217 1.98 -1.57 12.15
CA ALA A 217 3.39 -2.00 12.22
C ALA A 217 4.18 -1.33 13.35
N VAL A 218 3.91 -0.06 13.68
CA VAL A 218 4.70 0.68 14.68
C VAL A 218 4.15 0.55 16.09
N LEU A 219 2.84 0.78 16.28
CA LEU A 219 2.22 0.74 17.60
C LEU A 219 2.19 -0.65 18.25
N PRO A 220 1.92 -1.77 17.53
CA PRO A 220 1.79 -3.06 18.18
C PRO A 220 3.06 -3.52 18.92
N PRO A 221 4.27 -3.48 18.34
CA PRO A 221 5.50 -3.84 19.07
C PRO A 221 5.77 -2.94 20.29
N VAL A 222 5.43 -1.64 20.20
CA VAL A 222 5.62 -0.69 21.31
C VAL A 222 4.66 -0.97 22.46
N ILE A 223 3.39 -1.23 22.17
CA ILE A 223 2.36 -1.52 23.18
C ILE A 223 2.62 -2.89 23.81
N LEU A 224 2.94 -3.89 23.00
CA LEU A 224 3.15 -5.26 23.45
C LEU A 224 4.51 -5.50 24.11
N ALA A 225 5.42 -4.52 24.08
CA ALA A 225 6.66 -4.55 24.86
C ALA A 225 6.41 -4.62 26.38
N ASN A 226 5.22 -4.23 26.82
CA ASN A 226 4.75 -4.43 28.19
C ASN A 226 3.58 -5.43 28.19
N GLU A 227 3.79 -6.61 28.76
CA GLU A 227 2.76 -7.68 28.82
C GLU A 227 1.45 -7.21 29.45
N SER A 228 1.51 -6.32 30.44
CA SER A 228 0.32 -5.75 31.09
C SER A 228 -0.55 -4.91 30.15
N SER A 229 -0.02 -4.48 29.01
CA SER A 229 -0.74 -3.73 27.97
C SER A 229 -1.38 -4.62 26.90
N SER A 230 -1.17 -5.94 26.94
CA SER A 230 -1.79 -6.89 26.00
C SER A 230 -3.33 -6.82 25.97
N PRO A 231 -4.06 -6.75 27.11
CA PRO A 231 -5.51 -6.59 27.09
C PRO A 231 -5.96 -5.31 26.38
N ILE A 232 -5.22 -4.20 26.54
CA ILE A 232 -5.50 -2.93 25.89
C ILE A 232 -5.36 -3.07 24.37
N PHE A 233 -4.28 -3.71 23.91
CA PHE A 233 -4.08 -4.00 22.50
C PHE A 233 -5.26 -4.81 21.93
N VAL A 234 -5.69 -5.87 22.60
CA VAL A 234 -6.81 -6.70 22.14
C VAL A 234 -8.12 -5.89 22.06
N VAL A 235 -8.45 -5.14 23.11
CA VAL A 235 -9.68 -4.34 23.17
C VAL A 235 -9.70 -3.27 22.07
N ILE A 236 -8.58 -2.59 21.82
CA ILE A 236 -8.52 -1.53 20.81
C ILE A 236 -8.49 -2.11 19.39
N TRP A 237 -7.60 -3.07 19.09
CA TRP A 237 -7.39 -3.58 17.73
C TRP A 237 -8.45 -4.56 17.25
N PHE A 238 -9.05 -5.34 18.16
CA PHE A 238 -10.05 -6.35 17.82
C PHE A 238 -11.47 -6.02 18.33
N GLY A 239 -11.62 -5.04 19.22
CA GLY A 239 -12.91 -4.58 19.72
C GLY A 239 -13.34 -3.23 19.14
N ILE A 240 -12.76 -2.14 19.66
CA ILE A 240 -13.22 -0.77 19.40
C ILE A 240 -13.01 -0.36 17.95
N MET A 241 -11.79 -0.52 17.42
CA MET A 241 -11.44 -0.04 16.08
C MET A 241 -12.27 -0.71 14.97
N PRO A 242 -12.48 -2.04 14.97
CA PRO A 242 -13.33 -2.69 13.97
C PRO A 242 -14.77 -2.22 14.02
N ILE A 243 -15.36 -2.11 15.21
CA ILE A 243 -16.73 -1.62 15.40
C ILE A 243 -16.85 -0.17 14.89
N ALA A 244 -15.94 0.72 15.29
CA ALA A 244 -15.92 2.10 14.84
C ALA A 244 -15.73 2.21 13.32
N GLY A 245 -14.82 1.41 12.75
CA GLY A 245 -14.58 1.35 11.30
C GLY A 245 -15.82 0.94 10.52
N ILE A 246 -16.55 -0.09 10.99
CA ILE A 246 -17.82 -0.53 10.38
C ILE A 246 -18.88 0.56 10.48
N ILE A 247 -19.06 1.18 11.64
CA ILE A 247 -20.04 2.25 11.85
C ILE A 247 -19.76 3.43 10.90
N PHE A 248 -18.50 3.87 10.81
CA PHE A 248 -18.13 4.95 9.90
C PHE A 248 -18.26 4.56 8.44
N LEU A 249 -17.95 3.32 8.06
CA LEU A 249 -18.17 2.83 6.70
C LEU A 249 -19.65 2.84 6.33
N ILE A 250 -20.53 2.31 7.20
CA ILE A 250 -21.98 2.30 6.98
C ILE A 250 -22.50 3.73 6.81
N ARG A 251 -22.06 4.67 7.67
CA ARG A 251 -22.45 6.08 7.55
C ARG A 251 -21.95 6.69 6.24
N TYR A 252 -20.69 6.43 5.87
CA TYR A 252 -20.11 6.89 4.62
C TYR A 252 -20.90 6.37 3.41
N ILE A 253 -21.34 5.11 3.43
CA ILE A 253 -22.13 4.52 2.34
C ILE A 253 -23.55 5.10 2.33
N ARG A 254 -24.25 5.11 3.46
CA ARG A 254 -25.69 5.45 3.55
C ARG A 254 -26.02 6.93 3.49
N LYS A 255 -25.06 7.81 3.77
CA LYS A 255 -25.25 9.26 3.74
C LYS A 255 -24.32 9.91 2.72
N PRO A 256 -24.56 9.75 1.40
CA PRO A 256 -23.75 10.34 0.35
C PRO A 256 -23.50 11.84 0.56
N GLU A 257 -24.51 12.57 1.05
CA GLU A 257 -24.46 14.00 1.37
C GLU A 257 -23.42 14.39 2.44
N THR A 258 -22.98 13.41 3.23
CA THR A 258 -21.91 13.58 4.23
C THR A 258 -20.53 13.19 3.70
N ARG A 259 -20.45 12.67 2.47
CA ARG A 259 -19.16 12.36 1.84
C ARG A 259 -18.50 13.67 1.41
N PRO A 260 -17.19 13.81 1.64
CA PRO A 260 -16.45 14.97 1.18
C PRO A 260 -16.57 15.19 -0.34
N PHE A 261 -16.76 14.12 -1.12
CA PHE A 261 -16.80 14.15 -2.59
C PHE A 261 -18.19 14.25 -3.20
N TYR A 262 -19.24 14.42 -2.39
CA TYR A 262 -20.62 14.53 -2.89
C TYR A 262 -21.06 16.00 -3.07
N ARG A 263 -20.25 16.96 -2.63
CA ARG A 263 -20.57 18.40 -2.68
C ARG A 263 -20.05 19.10 -3.94
N SER A 264 -20.19 18.48 -5.11
CA SER A 264 -20.14 19.22 -6.38
C SER A 264 -20.75 18.41 -7.52
N LYS A 265 -22.09 18.45 -7.59
CA LYS A 265 -22.82 18.42 -8.86
C LYS A 265 -23.98 19.40 -8.78
#